data_AF-A0A553MQ23-F1
#
_entry.id   AF-A0A553MQ23-F1
#
_cell.length_a   1.000
_cell.length_b   1.000
_cell.length_c   1.000
_cell.angle_alpha   90.00
_cell.angle_beta   90.00
_cell.angle_gamma   90.00
#
_symmetry.space_group_name_H-M   'P 1'
#
loop_
_entity.id
_entity.type
_entity.pdbx_description
1 polymer ?
#
loop_
_entity_poly.entity_id
_entity_poly.type
_entity_poly.pdbx_seq_one_letter_code
_entity_poly.pdbx_strand_id
1 'polypeptide(L)'
;MKMDQASRWKCACMCVFLLAGQTVSLASVSHVQEELYTYQPLYIEIYGPAVPELDQLGRQGFLNHVRAASLQDQAGGYTSGLACHRAIQDAFSGLFSL
;
A
#
# COMPACT_ATOMS: atom_id res chain seq x y z
N MET A 1 -33.91 13.92 -42.84
CA MET A 1 -33.19 14.74 -41.84
C MET A 1 -33.08 13.95 -40.54
N LYS A 2 -31.84 13.64 -40.15
CA LYS A 2 -31.27 13.35 -38.82
C LYS A 2 -32.21 12.81 -37.73
N MET A 3 -31.89 11.65 -37.16
CA MET A 3 -30.93 11.56 -36.05
C MET A 3 -30.62 10.09 -35.71
N ASP A 4 -29.34 9.74 -35.80
CA ASP A 4 -28.71 8.62 -35.09
C ASP A 4 -28.81 8.80 -33.58
N GLN A 5 -29.11 7.73 -32.82
CA GLN A 5 -28.30 7.41 -31.65
C GLN A 5 -28.52 5.99 -31.09
N ALA A 6 -27.37 5.39 -30.79
CA ALA A 6 -27.09 4.52 -29.66
C ALA A 6 -27.74 3.13 -29.66
N SER A 7 -26.89 2.12 -29.82
CA SER A 7 -26.46 1.25 -28.71
C SER A 7 -26.31 -0.20 -29.15
N ARG A 8 -25.07 -0.63 -29.43
CA ARG A 8 -24.64 -1.96 -28.98
C ARG A 8 -23.13 -2.08 -29.03
N TRP A 9 -22.47 -1.58 -27.99
CA TRP A 9 -21.18 -2.11 -27.60
C TRP A 9 -21.37 -3.59 -27.29
N LYS A 10 -20.97 -4.47 -28.22
CA LYS A 10 -20.95 -5.91 -27.99
C LYS A 10 -19.73 -6.22 -27.13
N CYS A 11 -19.85 -6.08 -25.81
CA CYS A 11 -19.01 -6.85 -24.90
C CYS A 11 -19.50 -8.30 -24.97
N ALA A 12 -18.89 -9.10 -25.84
CA ALA A 12 -19.07 -10.54 -25.84
C ALA A 12 -18.35 -11.12 -24.62
N CYS A 13 -19.00 -11.05 -23.45
CA CYS A 13 -18.63 -11.85 -22.30
C CYS A 13 -18.97 -13.31 -22.63
N MET A 14 -17.99 -14.03 -23.17
CA MET A 14 -18.09 -15.44 -23.58
C MET A 14 -18.12 -16.40 -22.36
N CYS A 15 -18.81 -16.03 -21.28
CA CYS A 15 -18.81 -16.81 -20.03
C CYS A 15 -20.16 -17.45 -19.71
N VAL A 16 -21.26 -17.03 -20.37
CA VAL A 16 -22.63 -17.37 -19.92
C VAL A 16 -23.38 -18.33 -20.86
N PHE A 17 -22.74 -18.88 -21.90
CA PHE A 17 -23.43 -19.79 -22.83
C PHE A 17 -23.09 -21.29 -22.66
N LEU A 18 -22.28 -21.68 -21.67
CA LEU A 18 -21.92 -23.09 -21.43
C LEU A 18 -22.14 -23.56 -19.98
N LEU A 19 -23.17 -23.07 -19.30
CA LEU A 19 -23.44 -23.43 -17.90
C LEU A 19 -24.85 -24.00 -17.68
N ALA A 20 -25.45 -24.61 -18.71
CA ALA A 20 -26.63 -25.45 -18.52
C ALA A 20 -26.17 -26.85 -18.06
N GLY A 21 -25.85 -26.98 -16.77
CA GLY A 21 -25.49 -28.28 -16.19
C GLY A 21 -24.64 -28.27 -14.92
N GLN A 22 -24.38 -27.11 -14.29
CA GLN A 22 -23.65 -27.12 -13.02
C GLN A 22 -24.59 -27.42 -11.86
N THR A 23 -24.50 -28.66 -11.36
CA THR A 23 -25.09 -29.03 -10.07
C THR A 23 -24.23 -28.43 -8.96
N VAL A 24 -24.74 -27.40 -8.30
CA VAL A 24 -24.11 -26.89 -7.07
C VAL A 24 -24.28 -27.97 -6.00
N SER A 25 -23.17 -28.51 -5.49
CA SER A 25 -23.22 -29.42 -4.35
C SER A 25 -23.68 -28.63 -3.13
N LEU A 26 -24.84 -28.99 -2.58
CA LEU A 26 -25.35 -28.47 -1.31
C LEU A 26 -24.77 -29.24 -0.11
N ALA A 27 -23.65 -29.96 -0.30
CA ALA A 27 -22.95 -30.61 0.80
C ALA A 27 -22.39 -29.53 1.74
N SER A 28 -22.55 -29.73 3.05
CA SER A 28 -21.94 -28.88 4.06
C SER A 28 -20.43 -28.81 3.79
N VAL A 29 -19.90 -27.60 3.58
CA VAL A 29 -18.46 -27.36 3.43
C VAL A 29 -17.78 -28.01 4.63
N SER A 30 -16.99 -29.05 4.38
CA SER A 30 -16.17 -29.70 5.40
C SER A 30 -15.18 -28.66 5.91
N HIS A 31 -15.46 -28.16 7.12
CA HIS A 31 -14.62 -27.37 8.02
C HIS A 31 -13.43 -26.67 7.33
N VAL A 32 -13.62 -25.41 6.91
CA VAL A 32 -12.50 -24.53 6.57
C VAL A 32 -11.67 -24.40 7.85
N GLN A 33 -10.45 -24.91 7.82
CA GLN A 33 -9.52 -24.80 8.94
C GLN A 33 -9.07 -23.34 8.99
N GLU A 34 -9.69 -22.55 9.86
CA GLU A 34 -9.33 -21.15 10.09
C GLU A 34 -7.96 -21.13 10.80
N GLU A 35 -6.89 -20.98 10.03
CA GLU A 35 -5.57 -20.70 10.60
C GLU A 35 -5.50 -19.23 11.03
N LEU A 36 -4.90 -18.99 12.20
CA LEU A 36 -4.69 -17.65 12.73
C LEU A 36 -3.73 -16.88 11.82
N TYR A 37 -4.19 -15.75 11.28
CA TYR A 37 -3.32 -14.87 10.52
C TYR A 37 -2.16 -14.37 11.39
N THR A 38 -0.92 -14.61 10.92
CA THR A 38 0.30 -14.10 11.55
C THR A 38 0.81 -12.93 10.72
N TYR A 39 0.99 -11.77 11.35
CA TYR A 39 1.55 -10.59 10.69
C TYR A 39 2.98 -10.87 10.24
N GLN A 40 3.23 -10.73 8.93
CA GLN A 40 4.57 -10.74 8.36
C GLN A 40 4.96 -9.31 8.02
N PRO A 41 6.07 -8.79 8.57
CA PRO A 41 6.53 -7.45 8.24
C PRO A 41 6.91 -7.38 6.77
N LEU A 42 6.64 -6.22 6.16
CA LEU A 42 7.02 -5.98 4.78
C LEU A 42 8.55 -5.87 4.68
N TYR A 43 9.16 -6.74 3.88
CA TYR A 43 10.57 -6.64 3.53
C TYR A 43 10.73 -5.84 2.24
N ILE A 44 11.53 -4.78 2.30
CA ILE A 44 11.87 -3.93 1.15
C ILE A 44 13.38 -3.91 1.04
N GLU A 45 13.89 -4.21 -0.16
CA GLU A 45 15.32 -4.09 -0.43
C GLU A 45 15.69 -2.61 -0.59
N ILE A 46 16.50 -2.12 0.34
CA ILE A 46 17.03 -0.76 0.32
C ILE A 46 18.53 -0.89 0.08
N TYR A 47 18.96 -0.58 -1.14
CA TYR A 47 20.36 -0.63 -1.56
C TYR A 47 21.16 0.56 -0.99
N GLY A 48 21.34 0.58 0.33
CA GLY A 48 21.90 1.74 1.00
C GLY A 48 22.22 1.51 2.48
N PRO A 49 22.75 2.53 3.16
CA PRO A 49 23.03 2.46 4.58
C PRO A 49 21.74 2.36 5.41
N ALA A 50 21.85 1.79 6.60
CA ALA A 50 20.74 1.68 7.53
C ALA A 50 20.21 3.07 7.93
N VAL A 51 18.89 3.22 7.87
CA VAL A 51 18.20 4.45 8.27
C VAL A 51 18.08 4.48 9.79
N PRO A 52 18.42 5.60 10.46
CA PRO A 52 18.28 5.74 11.90
C PRO A 52 16.81 5.74 12.33
N GLU A 53 16.54 5.13 13.49
CA GLU A 53 15.20 5.10 14.11
C GLU A 53 14.66 6.51 14.43
N LEU A 54 13.34 6.65 14.44
CA LEU A 54 12.68 7.95 14.60
C LEU A 54 13.06 8.65 15.92
N ASP A 55 13.16 7.90 17.02
CA ASP A 55 13.57 8.41 18.34
C ASP A 55 15.02 8.90 18.36
N GLN A 56 15.89 8.31 17.52
CA GLN A 56 17.29 8.69 17.44
C GLN A 56 17.49 10.02 16.70
N LEU A 57 16.59 10.36 15.77
CA LEU A 57 16.66 11.62 15.02
C LEU A 57 16.65 12.85 15.92
N GLY A 58 15.84 12.83 16.97
CA GLY A 58 15.79 13.91 17.96
C GLY A 58 17.08 14.01 18.78
N ARG A 59 17.64 12.87 19.20
CA ARG A 59 18.87 12.82 20.01
C ARG A 59 20.11 13.24 19.23
N GLN A 60 20.17 12.89 17.95
CA GLN A 60 21.28 13.20 17.06
C GLN A 60 21.20 14.60 16.45
N GLY A 61 20.15 15.37 16.80
CA GLY A 61 20.01 16.77 16.41
C GLY A 61 19.57 16.99 14.96
N PHE A 62 19.15 15.95 14.23
CA PHE A 62 18.67 16.07 12.85
C PHE A 62 17.47 17.02 12.74
N LEU A 63 16.62 17.05 13.77
CA LEU A 63 15.42 17.90 13.80
C LEU A 63 15.75 19.41 13.87
N ASN A 64 16.98 19.80 14.24
CA ASN A 64 17.37 21.20 14.29
C ASN A 64 17.42 21.87 12.90
N HIS A 65 17.54 21.05 11.84
CA HIS A 65 17.63 21.51 10.45
C HIS A 65 16.32 21.33 9.68
N VAL A 66 15.26 20.92 10.37
CA VAL A 66 13.92 20.71 9.80
C VAL A 66 12.96 21.70 10.44
N ARG A 67 12.02 22.22 9.65
CA ARG A 67 10.98 23.13 10.13
C ARG A 67 10.20 22.48 11.28
N ALA A 68 9.96 23.23 12.35
CA ALA A 68 9.08 22.81 13.43
C ALA A 68 7.64 22.63 12.96
N ALA A 69 6.99 21.55 13.41
CA ALA A 69 5.58 21.29 13.13
C ALA A 69 4.69 22.31 13.86
N SER A 70 3.73 22.90 13.15
CA SER A 70 2.71 23.74 13.76
C SER A 70 1.63 22.89 14.45
N LEU A 71 0.80 23.51 15.30
CA LEU A 71 -0.33 22.82 15.95
C LEU A 71 -1.32 22.23 14.93
N GLN A 72 -1.49 22.91 13.79
CA GLN A 72 -2.35 22.43 12.71
C GLN A 72 -1.75 21.18 12.02
N ASP A 73 -0.42 21.16 11.85
CA ASP A 73 0.26 20.00 11.29
C ASP A 73 0.15 18.80 12.24
N GLN A 74 0.37 19.03 13.54
CA GLN A 74 0.25 18.00 14.58
C GLN A 74 -1.16 17.41 14.66
N ALA A 75 -2.21 18.23 14.50
CA ALA A 75 -3.59 17.76 14.46
C ALA A 75 -3.86 16.80 13.27
N GLY A 76 -3.07 16.92 12.19
CA GLY A 76 -3.07 16.00 11.04
C GLY A 76 -2.17 14.78 11.22
N GLY A 77 -1.54 14.59 12.39
CA GLY A 77 -0.57 13.53 12.65
C GLY A 77 0.81 13.79 12.06
N TYR A 78 1.08 15.00 11.57
CA TYR A 78 2.40 15.37 11.07
C TYR A 78 3.33 15.75 12.23
N THR A 79 4.55 15.22 12.17
CA THR A 79 5.66 15.65 13.02
C THR A 79 6.87 15.97 12.16
N SER A 80 7.71 16.91 12.60
CA SER A 80 8.97 17.22 11.92
C SER A 80 9.90 16.00 11.84
N GLY A 81 9.79 15.08 12.81
CA GLY A 81 10.48 13.79 12.81
C GLY A 81 10.10 12.90 11.64
N LEU A 82 8.82 12.79 11.30
CA LEU A 82 8.37 12.00 10.14
C LEU A 82 8.92 12.55 8.83
N ALA A 83 8.91 13.87 8.66
CA ALA A 83 9.46 14.51 7.46
C ALA A 83 10.98 14.30 7.35
N CYS A 84 11.70 14.44 8.46
CA CYS A 84 13.13 14.20 8.52
C CYS A 84 13.48 12.75 8.19
N HIS A 85 12.78 11.80 8.82
CA HIS A 85 12.98 10.37 8.60
C HIS A 85 12.75 9.99 7.13
N ARG A 86 11.67 10.49 6.52
CA ARG A 86 11.38 10.27 5.10
C ARG A 86 12.50 10.79 4.20
N ALA A 87 12.97 12.02 4.45
CA ALA A 87 14.05 12.61 3.66
C ALA A 87 15.35 11.78 3.75
N ILE A 88 15.67 11.24 4.92
CA ILE A 88 16.84 10.37 5.10
C ILE A 88 16.64 9.02 4.40
N GLN A 89 15.47 8.40 4.52
CA GLN A 89 15.14 7.16 3.82
C GLN A 89 15.35 7.30 2.31
N ASP A 90 14.83 8.38 1.74
CA ASP A 90 14.94 8.64 0.31
C ASP A 90 16.40 8.91 -0.09
N ALA A 91 17.13 9.71 0.71
CA ALA A 91 18.54 10.01 0.46
C ALA A 91 19.47 8.80 0.56
N PHE A 92 19.14 7.83 1.43
CA PHE A 92 19.94 6.63 1.63
C PHE A 92 19.55 5.51 0.67
N SER A 93 18.41 5.60 -0.01
CA SER A 93 18.00 4.61 -0.99
C SER A 93 18.90 4.63 -2.24
N GLY A 94 19.35 3.45 -2.70
CA GLY A 94 20.05 3.30 -3.97
C GLY A 94 21.48 3.83 -4.04
N LEU A 95 22.14 4.06 -2.89
CA LEU A 95 23.52 4.53 -2.85
C LEU A 95 24.56 3.45 -3.15
N PHE A 96 24.24 2.17 -2.88
CA PHE A 96 25.13 1.06 -3.16
C PHE A 96 24.75 0.40 -4.48
N SER A 97 25.71 0.31 -5.41
CA SER A 97 25.58 -0.50 -6.62
C SER A 97 25.90 -1.97 -6.30
N LEU A 98 25.02 -2.88 -6.71
CA LEU A 98 25.23 -4.33 -6.71
C LEU A 98 26.43 -4.74 -7.59
#